data_AF-A0A254Q4I3-F1
#
_entry.id   AF-A0A254Q4I3-F1
#
_cell.length_a   1.000
_cell.length_b   1.000
_cell.length_c   1.000
_cell.angle_alpha   90.00
_cell.angle_beta   90.00
_cell.angle_gamma   90.00
#
_symmetry.space_group_name_H-M   'P 1'
#
loop_
_entity.id
_entity.type
_entity.pdbx_description
1 polymer ?
#
loop_
_entity_poly.entity_id
_entity_poly.type
_entity_poly.pdbx_seq_one_letter_code
_entity_poly.pdbx_strand_id
1 'polypeptide(L)'
;MQLLLSLLFAFPGFASTQAQDSLTCQDRVERGGSIQAQMRPTSNGNCFVSISNYHVTTMLYRGYVFAADGNLMVFNSFGSGPVSETTGAREFYTFPRRFKFPTFTWNEEQRVLVVTSTTGDEFYFDYETAQLKGMNKAEVQVSGEIAKTNAGGVEIKNYKGLIMDAGFKMGSAPTSNARGKVKFTDEAGKNCELTVGDIFSYREDGDPYVKFSDKNLASFLKKKCSKLKFPTL
;
A
#
# COMPACT_ATOMS: atom_id res chain seq x y z
N MET A 1 43.69 57.76 19.64
CA MET A 1 42.71 58.61 20.35
C MET A 1 41.36 58.36 19.70
N GLN A 2 40.39 57.87 20.48
CA GLN A 2 38.93 57.81 20.21
C GLN A 2 38.44 56.92 19.05
N LEU A 3 37.82 55.76 19.35
CA LEU A 3 36.42 55.48 19.79
C LEU A 3 35.55 55.11 18.56
N LEU A 4 35.25 53.82 18.36
CA LEU A 4 34.01 53.12 18.78
C LEU A 4 32.76 53.58 18.02
N LEU A 5 32.21 52.72 17.15
CA LEU A 5 30.85 52.18 17.32
C LEU A 5 30.55 51.09 16.29
N SER A 6 30.62 49.83 16.73
CA SER A 6 30.13 48.67 16.00
C SER A 6 28.64 48.52 16.28
N LEU A 7 27.77 48.85 15.32
CA LEU A 7 26.35 48.49 15.39
C LEU A 7 26.16 47.03 14.96
N LEU A 8 26.10 46.14 15.95
CA LEU A 8 25.55 44.80 15.82
C LEU A 8 24.02 44.90 15.83
N PHE A 9 23.39 44.85 14.65
CA PHE A 9 21.97 44.56 14.55
C PHE A 9 21.74 43.08 14.83
N ALA A 10 21.37 42.76 16.07
CA ALA A 10 20.81 41.47 16.43
C ALA A 10 19.38 41.39 15.87
N PHE A 11 19.22 40.78 14.70
CA PHE A 11 17.89 40.36 14.24
C PHE A 11 17.43 39.18 15.10
N PRO A 12 16.28 39.27 15.80
CA PRO A 12 15.70 38.10 16.43
C PRO A 12 15.37 37.10 15.32
N GLY A 13 16.08 35.98 15.32
CA GLY A 13 15.75 34.84 14.47
C GLY A 13 14.36 34.37 14.85
N PHE A 14 13.38 34.67 14.00
CA PHE A 14 12.11 33.98 14.01
C PHE A 14 12.40 32.53 13.63
N ALA A 15 12.63 31.70 14.64
CA ALA A 15 12.51 30.27 14.49
C ALA A 15 11.04 29.99 14.20
N SER A 16 10.68 29.98 12.92
CA SER A 16 9.41 29.43 12.46
C SER A 16 9.42 27.95 12.81
N THR A 17 8.95 27.62 14.00
CA THR A 17 8.42 26.29 14.31
C THR A 17 7.21 26.10 13.40
N GLN A 18 7.45 25.65 12.17
CA GLN A 18 6.39 25.04 11.39
C GLN A 18 5.91 23.86 12.22
N ALA A 19 4.75 24.06 12.85
CA ALA A 19 3.99 22.99 13.46
C ALA A 19 3.91 21.89 12.42
N GLN A 20 4.52 20.76 12.75
CA GLN A 20 4.48 19.55 11.95
C GLN A 20 3.02 19.13 11.95
N ASP A 21 2.29 19.62 10.95
CA ASP A 21 0.86 19.43 10.80
C ASP A 21 0.64 17.94 10.89
N SER A 22 0.04 17.48 11.99
CA SER A 22 -0.18 16.07 12.19
C SER A 22 -1.06 15.66 11.03
N LEU A 23 -0.50 14.91 10.07
CA LEU A 23 -1.25 14.35 8.96
C LEU A 23 -2.44 13.64 9.59
N THR A 24 -3.61 14.28 9.47
CA THR A 24 -4.86 13.77 9.97
C THR A 24 -5.49 13.00 8.82
N CYS A 25 -6.12 11.88 9.15
CA CYS A 25 -6.84 11.09 8.17
C CYS A 25 -8.10 11.85 7.73
N GLN A 26 -8.00 12.61 6.64
CA GLN A 26 -9.12 13.39 6.12
C GLN A 26 -9.72 12.69 4.90
N ASP A 27 -11.05 12.72 4.80
CA ASP A 27 -11.72 12.28 3.56
C ASP A 27 -11.34 13.26 2.45
N ARG A 28 -10.78 12.72 1.38
CA ARG A 28 -10.24 13.51 0.27
C ARG A 28 -10.42 12.75 -1.02
N VAL A 29 -10.93 13.44 -2.04
CA VAL A 29 -11.06 12.91 -3.40
C VAL A 29 -10.41 13.90 -4.35
N GLU A 30 -9.45 13.41 -5.13
CA GLU A 30 -8.74 14.20 -6.12
C GLU A 30 -8.77 13.48 -7.47
N ARG A 31 -8.77 14.26 -8.54
CA ARG A 31 -8.74 13.74 -9.92
C ARG A 31 -7.64 14.42 -10.71
N GLY A 32 -6.97 13.65 -11.54
CA GLY A 32 -5.93 14.12 -12.46
C GLY A 32 -5.76 13.09 -13.57
N GLY A 33 -5.83 13.54 -14.83
CA GLY A 33 -5.81 12.65 -15.98
C GLY A 33 -7.00 11.71 -15.95
N SER A 34 -6.76 10.41 -16.06
CA SER A 34 -7.77 9.37 -15.88
C SER A 34 -7.87 8.86 -14.44
N ILE A 35 -7.01 9.31 -13.52
CA ILE A 35 -6.96 8.82 -12.15
C ILE A 35 -7.95 9.57 -11.25
N GLN A 36 -8.72 8.82 -10.46
CA GLN A 36 -9.35 9.29 -9.23
C GLN A 36 -8.64 8.64 -8.04
N ALA A 37 -8.02 9.47 -7.21
CA ALA A 37 -7.42 9.10 -5.94
C ALA A 37 -8.34 9.50 -4.81
N GLN A 38 -8.61 8.57 -3.90
CA GLN A 38 -9.47 8.82 -2.76
C GLN A 38 -8.79 8.33 -1.48
N MET A 39 -8.70 9.18 -0.47
CA MET A 39 -8.35 8.81 0.90
C MET A 39 -9.61 8.85 1.74
N ARG A 40 -9.87 7.83 2.55
CA ARG A 40 -11.00 7.81 3.48
C ARG A 40 -10.62 7.29 4.86
N PRO A 41 -11.14 7.91 5.93
CA PRO A 41 -11.06 7.34 7.26
C PRO A 41 -11.92 6.09 7.37
N THR A 42 -11.45 5.16 8.20
CA THR A 42 -12.17 3.97 8.62
C THR A 42 -12.63 4.16 10.07
N SER A 43 -13.59 3.34 10.52
CA SER A 43 -14.18 3.45 11.86
C SER A 43 -13.17 3.33 13.02
N ASN A 44 -12.01 2.73 12.79
CA ASN A 44 -10.94 2.55 13.78
C ASN A 44 -9.91 3.70 13.78
N GLY A 45 -10.13 4.77 13.00
CA GLY A 45 -9.20 5.91 12.90
C GLY A 45 -7.97 5.68 12.01
N ASN A 46 -7.93 4.60 11.22
CA ASN A 46 -6.99 4.39 10.11
C ASN A 46 -7.53 5.00 8.81
N CYS A 47 -6.68 5.11 7.78
CA CYS A 47 -7.13 5.41 6.41
C CYS A 47 -6.86 4.25 5.45
N PHE A 48 -7.59 4.27 4.35
CA PHE A 48 -7.15 3.68 3.11
C PHE A 48 -7.02 4.74 2.01
N VAL A 49 -6.20 4.45 1.01
CA VAL A 49 -6.11 5.18 -0.25
C VAL A 49 -6.55 4.26 -1.37
N SER A 50 -7.56 4.64 -2.14
CA SER A 50 -8.04 3.89 -3.30
C SER A 50 -7.78 4.65 -4.59
N ILE A 51 -7.23 3.96 -5.60
CA ILE A 51 -6.93 4.48 -6.92
C ILE A 51 -7.81 3.77 -7.95
N SER A 52 -8.45 4.54 -8.81
CA SER A 52 -9.35 4.04 -9.85
C SER A 52 -9.25 4.87 -11.13
N ASN A 53 -9.62 4.28 -12.26
CA ASN A 53 -9.80 5.01 -13.50
C ASN A 53 -11.25 5.54 -13.56
N TYR A 54 -11.46 6.85 -13.42
CA TYR A 54 -12.81 7.42 -13.39
C TYR A 54 -13.41 7.65 -14.78
N HIS A 55 -12.63 7.44 -15.86
CA HIS A 55 -13.14 7.44 -17.23
C HIS A 55 -13.72 6.08 -17.64
N VAL A 56 -13.42 5.00 -16.92
CA VAL A 56 -13.98 3.68 -17.20
C VAL A 56 -15.44 3.65 -16.75
N THR A 57 -16.34 3.48 -17.72
CA THR A 57 -17.79 3.38 -17.49
C THR A 57 -18.30 1.94 -17.56
N THR A 58 -17.45 0.99 -17.93
CA THR A 58 -17.80 -0.43 -17.99
C THR A 58 -17.55 -1.11 -16.64
N MET A 59 -18.18 -2.27 -16.43
CA MET A 59 -17.91 -3.13 -15.27
C MET A 59 -16.62 -3.97 -15.44
N LEU A 60 -15.76 -3.65 -16.42
CA LEU A 60 -14.47 -4.30 -16.65
C LEU A 60 -13.35 -3.34 -16.27
N TYR A 61 -12.83 -3.45 -15.06
CA TYR A 61 -11.84 -2.52 -14.53
C TYR A 61 -10.92 -3.16 -13.50
N ARG A 62 -9.75 -2.54 -13.32
CA ARG A 62 -8.82 -2.83 -12.22
C ARG A 62 -8.69 -1.59 -11.35
N GLY A 63 -8.81 -1.77 -10.04
CA GLY A 63 -8.62 -0.74 -9.02
C GLY A 63 -7.61 -1.19 -7.98
N TYR A 64 -7.11 -0.23 -7.21
CA TYR A 64 -6.08 -0.46 -6.21
C TYR A 64 -6.50 0.15 -4.88
N VAL A 65 -6.26 -0.55 -3.78
CA VAL A 65 -6.48 -0.04 -2.43
C VAL A 65 -5.23 -0.26 -1.61
N PHE A 66 -4.79 0.78 -0.93
CA PHE A 66 -3.71 0.75 0.05
C PHE A 66 -4.32 0.94 1.43
N ALA A 67 -3.98 0.09 2.39
CA ALA A 67 -4.51 0.17 3.76
C ALA A 67 -3.41 0.32 4.81
N ALA A 68 -3.83 0.69 6.02
CA ALA A 68 -2.95 0.98 7.15
C ALA A 68 -2.12 -0.22 7.66
N ASP A 69 -2.51 -1.43 7.33
CA ASP A 69 -1.81 -2.65 7.72
C ASP A 69 -0.76 -3.10 6.69
N GLY A 70 -0.34 -2.20 5.79
CA GLY A 70 0.65 -2.48 4.74
C GLY A 70 0.06 -3.17 3.52
N ASN A 71 -1.26 -3.34 3.45
CA ASN A 71 -1.92 -3.97 2.32
C ASN A 71 -1.88 -3.09 1.06
N LEU A 72 -1.58 -3.71 -0.07
CA LEU A 72 -1.98 -3.33 -1.42
C LEU A 72 -2.93 -4.41 -1.94
N MET A 73 -4.21 -4.06 -2.07
CA MET A 73 -5.20 -4.87 -2.75
C MET A 73 -5.33 -4.43 -4.20
N VAL A 74 -5.19 -5.38 -5.12
CA VAL A 74 -5.50 -5.23 -6.53
C VAL A 74 -6.87 -5.86 -6.78
N PHE A 75 -7.88 -5.01 -6.93
CA PHE A 75 -9.25 -5.42 -7.22
C PHE A 75 -9.47 -5.47 -8.72
N ASN A 76 -10.09 -6.53 -9.22
CA ASN A 76 -10.49 -6.68 -10.61
C ASN A 76 -11.99 -6.96 -10.68
N SER A 77 -12.68 -6.24 -11.55
CA SER A 77 -14.02 -6.56 -12.03
C SER A 77 -13.90 -7.08 -13.46
N PHE A 78 -14.51 -8.23 -13.74
CA PHE A 78 -14.46 -8.97 -15.00
C PHE A 78 -15.75 -8.82 -15.83
N GLY A 79 -16.59 -7.83 -15.49
CA GLY A 79 -17.86 -7.56 -16.14
C GLY A 79 -19.07 -7.68 -15.20
N SER A 80 -20.26 -7.71 -15.81
CA SER A 80 -21.53 -7.80 -15.08
C SER A 80 -21.84 -9.24 -14.68
N GLY A 81 -22.38 -9.44 -13.47
CA GLY A 81 -22.80 -10.75 -12.96
C GLY A 81 -22.56 -10.92 -11.46
N PRO A 82 -22.74 -12.13 -10.91
CA PRO A 82 -22.54 -12.40 -9.49
C PRO A 82 -21.10 -12.14 -9.05
N VAL A 83 -20.92 -11.45 -7.92
CA VAL A 83 -19.60 -11.09 -7.35
C VAL A 83 -18.66 -12.30 -7.29
N SER A 84 -19.19 -13.48 -6.91
CA SER A 84 -18.43 -14.74 -6.84
C SER A 84 -17.74 -15.14 -8.15
N GLU A 85 -18.27 -14.69 -9.28
CA GLU A 85 -17.84 -15.07 -10.63
C GLU A 85 -17.24 -13.92 -11.43
N THR A 86 -17.53 -12.67 -11.04
CA THR A 86 -17.20 -11.47 -11.81
C THR A 86 -16.27 -10.52 -11.09
N THR A 87 -15.89 -10.77 -9.84
CA THR A 87 -14.86 -9.98 -9.16
C THR A 87 -13.75 -10.86 -8.61
N GLY A 88 -12.58 -10.28 -8.41
CA GLY A 88 -11.48 -10.95 -7.73
C GLY A 88 -10.49 -9.97 -7.14
N ALA A 89 -9.78 -10.39 -6.10
CA ALA A 89 -8.79 -9.59 -5.42
C ALA A 89 -7.47 -10.35 -5.32
N ARG A 90 -6.35 -9.64 -5.50
CA ARG A 90 -5.02 -10.08 -5.07
C ARG A 90 -4.49 -9.13 -4.03
N GLU A 91 -3.85 -9.65 -2.99
CA GLU A 91 -3.39 -8.85 -1.87
C GLU A 91 -1.89 -9.06 -1.61
N PHE A 92 -1.17 -7.95 -1.51
CA PHE A 92 0.21 -7.89 -1.09
C PHE A 92 0.30 -7.14 0.23
N TYR A 93 1.21 -7.52 1.12
CA TYR A 93 1.48 -6.79 2.35
C TYR A 93 2.98 -6.54 2.47
N THR A 94 3.37 -5.29 2.71
CA THR A 94 4.78 -4.91 2.90
C THR A 94 5.08 -4.61 4.37
N PHE A 95 6.30 -4.93 4.79
CA PHE A 95 6.77 -4.75 6.18
C PHE A 95 8.20 -4.19 6.23
N PRO A 96 8.57 -3.44 7.29
CA PRO A 96 7.74 -3.02 8.43
C PRO A 96 6.94 -1.74 8.18
N ARG A 97 5.80 -1.60 8.84
CA ARG A 97 4.89 -0.46 8.78
C ARG A 97 5.41 0.64 9.71
N ARG A 98 5.85 1.74 9.09
CA ARG A 98 6.47 2.92 9.74
C ARG A 98 5.51 4.07 9.94
N PHE A 99 4.49 4.16 9.09
CA PHE A 99 3.47 5.21 9.12
C PHE A 99 2.11 4.63 9.47
N LYS A 100 1.26 5.44 10.09
CA LYS A 100 -0.08 5.01 10.55
C LYS A 100 -1.01 4.66 9.39
N PHE A 101 -0.90 5.34 8.25
CA PHE A 101 -1.75 5.14 7.09
C PHE A 101 -1.04 5.56 5.80
N PRO A 102 -1.47 5.05 4.63
CA PRO A 102 -0.91 5.45 3.34
C PRO A 102 -1.35 6.87 2.97
N THR A 103 -0.58 7.55 2.13
CA THR A 103 -0.87 8.90 1.61
C THR A 103 -0.68 8.94 0.09
N PHE A 104 -1.09 10.03 -0.55
CA PHE A 104 -0.81 10.24 -1.98
C PHE A 104 -0.53 11.70 -2.31
N THR A 105 0.28 11.91 -3.35
CA THR A 105 0.66 13.22 -3.90
C THR A 105 0.73 13.17 -5.43
N TRP A 106 0.46 14.29 -6.07
CA TRP A 106 0.63 14.44 -7.52
C TRP A 106 2.02 14.96 -7.85
N ASN A 107 2.65 14.36 -8.86
CA ASN A 107 3.77 14.93 -9.57
C ASN A 107 3.29 15.35 -10.97
N GLU A 108 2.92 16.62 -11.11
CA GLU A 108 2.37 17.16 -12.35
C GLU A 108 3.39 17.18 -13.48
N GLU A 109 4.66 17.50 -13.18
CA GLU A 109 5.75 17.53 -14.16
C GLU A 109 5.97 16.16 -14.80
N GLN A 110 6.00 15.11 -13.98
CA GLN A 110 6.20 13.74 -14.45
C GLN A 110 4.91 13.08 -14.92
N ARG A 111 3.75 13.73 -14.74
CA ARG A 111 2.42 13.16 -14.95
C ARG A 111 2.28 11.81 -14.24
N VAL A 112 2.43 11.82 -12.92
CA VAL A 112 2.33 10.63 -12.07
C VAL A 112 1.59 10.95 -10.79
N LEU A 113 0.72 10.03 -10.36
CA LEU A 113 0.30 9.97 -8.97
C LEU A 113 1.25 9.07 -8.20
N VAL A 114 1.77 9.56 -7.07
CA VAL A 114 2.58 8.79 -6.14
C VAL A 114 1.74 8.43 -4.92
N VAL A 115 1.61 7.14 -4.63
CA VAL A 115 1.03 6.66 -3.37
C VAL A 115 2.15 6.18 -2.47
N THR A 116 2.27 6.76 -1.28
CA THR A 116 3.21 6.33 -0.25
C THR A 116 2.49 5.39 0.71
N SER A 117 2.92 4.13 0.75
CA SER A 117 2.37 3.11 1.65
C SER A 117 2.83 3.30 3.10
N THR A 118 2.28 2.51 4.03
CA THR A 118 2.66 2.57 5.44
C THR A 118 4.11 2.15 5.72
N THR A 119 4.77 1.45 4.80
CA THR A 119 6.21 1.13 4.90
C THR A 119 7.11 2.27 4.40
N GLY A 120 6.51 3.31 3.80
CA GLY A 120 7.23 4.38 3.09
C GLY A 120 7.59 4.02 1.66
N ASP A 121 7.11 2.90 1.12
CA ASP A 121 7.33 2.58 -0.29
C ASP A 121 6.42 3.42 -1.17
N GLU A 122 6.96 3.87 -2.29
CA GLU A 122 6.27 4.71 -3.26
C GLU A 122 5.81 3.87 -4.44
N PHE A 123 4.52 3.97 -4.75
CA PHE A 123 3.86 3.34 -5.88
C PHE A 123 3.47 4.40 -6.89
N TYR A 124 3.87 4.20 -8.14
CA TYR A 124 3.69 5.16 -9.21
C TYR A 124 2.54 4.74 -10.11
N PHE A 125 1.59 5.62 -10.34
CA PHE A 125 0.47 5.39 -11.24
C PHE A 125 0.59 6.24 -12.50
N ASP A 126 0.29 5.61 -13.62
CA ASP A 126 0.26 6.25 -14.92
C ASP A 126 -0.96 7.17 -15.06
N TYR A 127 -0.72 8.44 -15.40
CA TYR A 127 -1.74 9.49 -15.43
C TYR A 127 -2.85 9.25 -16.45
N GLU A 128 -2.55 8.58 -17.56
CA GLU A 128 -3.51 8.35 -18.65
C GLU A 128 -4.35 7.10 -18.45
N THR A 129 -3.81 6.07 -17.80
CA THR A 129 -4.46 4.76 -17.68
C THR A 129 -4.95 4.45 -16.27
N ALA A 130 -4.47 5.19 -15.28
CA ALA A 130 -4.62 4.90 -13.85
C ALA A 130 -4.11 3.50 -13.42
N GLN A 131 -3.25 2.89 -14.23
CA GLN A 131 -2.60 1.62 -13.88
C GLN A 131 -1.34 1.87 -13.07
N LEU A 132 -1.04 0.94 -12.16
CA LEU A 132 0.25 0.91 -11.47
C LEU A 132 1.36 0.70 -12.52
N LYS A 133 2.34 1.59 -12.56
CA LYS A 133 3.47 1.50 -13.50
C LYS A 133 4.79 1.09 -12.86
N GLY A 134 4.91 1.19 -11.54
CA GLY A 134 6.15 0.87 -10.84
C GLY A 134 6.10 1.14 -9.35
N MET A 135 7.18 0.78 -8.66
CA MET A 135 7.44 1.16 -7.26
C MET A 135 8.94 1.33 -7.02
N ASN A 136 9.34 2.12 -6.02
CA ASN A 136 10.76 2.42 -5.78
C ASN A 136 11.61 1.23 -5.29
N LYS A 137 11.00 0.24 -4.64
CA LYS A 137 11.71 -0.89 -4.02
C LYS A 137 11.49 -2.25 -4.67
N ALA A 138 10.84 -2.32 -5.83
CA ALA A 138 10.63 -3.59 -6.53
C ALA A 138 10.45 -3.36 -8.03
N GLU A 139 10.56 -4.45 -8.77
CA GLU A 139 10.04 -4.51 -10.14
C GLU A 139 8.55 -4.80 -10.08
N VAL A 140 7.74 -4.02 -10.81
CA VAL A 140 6.31 -4.25 -10.96
C VAL A 140 6.01 -4.57 -12.42
N GLN A 141 5.25 -5.63 -12.64
CA GLN A 141 4.71 -5.97 -13.95
C GLN A 141 3.20 -5.95 -13.86
N VAL A 142 2.56 -5.20 -14.75
CA VAL A 142 1.10 -5.11 -14.81
C VAL A 142 0.64 -5.60 -16.18
N SER A 143 -0.25 -6.59 -16.18
CA SER A 143 -0.89 -7.08 -17.39
C SER A 143 -1.87 -6.03 -17.90
N GLY A 144 -1.74 -5.64 -19.17
CA GLY A 144 -2.69 -4.73 -19.82
C GLY A 144 -4.11 -5.32 -19.94
N GLU A 145 -4.22 -6.66 -19.94
CA GLU A 145 -5.49 -7.36 -19.98
C GLU A 145 -6.05 -7.58 -18.57
N ILE A 146 -7.36 -7.42 -18.41
CA ILE A 146 -8.09 -7.80 -17.19
C ILE A 146 -8.76 -9.15 -17.45
N ALA A 147 -8.06 -10.23 -17.10
CA ALA A 147 -8.48 -11.60 -17.36
C ALA A 147 -8.42 -12.45 -16.10
N LYS A 148 -9.38 -13.38 -15.94
CA LYS A 148 -9.43 -14.30 -14.79
C LYS A 148 -8.18 -15.20 -14.70
N THR A 149 -7.49 -15.40 -15.82
CA THR A 149 -6.31 -16.28 -15.95
C THR A 149 -5.00 -15.64 -15.49
N ASN A 150 -4.96 -14.33 -15.22
CA ASN A 150 -3.72 -13.63 -14.88
C ASN A 150 -3.57 -13.28 -13.39
N ALA A 151 -4.31 -13.97 -12.51
CA ALA A 151 -4.20 -13.84 -11.06
C ALA A 151 -4.20 -12.37 -10.56
N GLY A 152 -5.10 -11.55 -11.11
CA GLY A 152 -5.23 -10.14 -10.77
C GLY A 152 -4.30 -9.19 -11.53
N GLY A 153 -3.40 -9.74 -12.37
CA GLY A 153 -2.65 -9.02 -13.39
C GLY A 153 -1.57 -8.09 -12.87
N VAL A 154 -1.09 -8.27 -11.64
CA VAL A 154 0.01 -7.51 -11.04
C VAL A 154 1.00 -8.47 -10.41
N GLU A 155 2.28 -8.35 -10.75
CA GLU A 155 3.38 -9.07 -10.14
C GLU A 155 4.38 -8.09 -9.53
N ILE A 156 4.84 -8.39 -8.32
CA ILE A 156 5.87 -7.64 -7.61
C ILE A 156 7.07 -8.56 -7.39
N LYS A 157 8.24 -8.18 -7.94
CA LYS A 157 9.46 -9.00 -7.92
C LYS A 157 10.63 -8.23 -7.33
N ASN A 158 11.58 -8.95 -6.76
CA ASN A 158 12.84 -8.40 -6.24
C ASN A 158 12.65 -7.28 -5.19
N TYR A 159 11.58 -7.35 -4.39
CA TYR A 159 11.24 -6.34 -3.40
C TYR A 159 12.36 -6.20 -2.35
N LYS A 160 12.82 -4.97 -2.11
CA LYS A 160 13.88 -4.61 -1.16
C LYS A 160 13.32 -4.46 0.26
N GLY A 161 12.81 -5.55 0.80
CA GLY A 161 12.21 -5.62 2.14
C GLY A 161 11.60 -7.00 2.40
N LEU A 162 10.57 -7.04 3.24
CA LEU A 162 9.75 -8.23 3.41
C LEU A 162 8.36 -8.00 2.81
N ILE A 163 7.96 -8.84 1.86
CA ILE A 163 6.63 -8.82 1.26
C ILE A 163 5.92 -10.15 1.53
N MET A 164 4.62 -10.07 1.78
CA MET A 164 3.72 -11.22 1.83
C MET A 164 2.73 -11.13 0.66
N ASP A 165 2.72 -12.14 -0.19
CA ASP A 165 1.68 -12.34 -1.22
C ASP A 165 0.63 -13.29 -0.65
N ALA A 166 -0.61 -12.80 -0.48
CA ALA A 166 -1.73 -13.61 -0.02
C ALA A 166 -2.41 -14.37 -1.18
N GLY A 167 -1.97 -14.15 -2.42
CA GLY A 167 -2.50 -14.78 -3.62
C GLY A 167 -3.69 -14.03 -4.20
N PHE A 168 -4.31 -14.64 -5.23
CA PHE A 168 -5.50 -14.13 -5.89
C PHE A 168 -6.69 -15.04 -5.59
N LYS A 169 -7.87 -14.44 -5.38
CA LYS A 169 -9.12 -15.18 -5.19
C LYS A 169 -10.29 -14.48 -5.86
N MET A 170 -11.16 -15.28 -6.48
CA MET A 170 -12.45 -14.81 -7.03
C MET A 170 -13.48 -14.65 -5.91
N GLY A 171 -14.34 -13.62 -6.03
CA GLY A 171 -15.51 -13.41 -5.19
C GLY A 171 -15.27 -12.90 -3.78
N SER A 172 -14.01 -12.83 -3.32
CA SER A 172 -13.66 -12.40 -1.97
C SER A 172 -12.16 -12.11 -1.86
N ALA A 173 -11.76 -11.40 -0.80
CA ALA A 173 -10.36 -11.25 -0.42
C ALA A 173 -9.69 -12.64 -0.22
N PRO A 174 -8.46 -12.87 -0.69
CA PRO A 174 -7.74 -14.13 -0.45
C PRO A 174 -7.54 -14.40 1.05
N THR A 175 -7.39 -13.36 1.87
CA THR A 175 -7.25 -13.40 3.33
C THR A 175 -8.54 -13.73 4.09
N SER A 176 -9.69 -13.76 3.43
CA SER A 176 -10.97 -14.20 4.03
C SER A 176 -10.99 -15.69 4.41
N ASN A 177 -10.13 -16.51 3.79
CA ASN A 177 -10.04 -17.94 4.07
C ASN A 177 -8.85 -18.25 4.99
N ALA A 178 -9.11 -18.52 6.26
CA ALA A 178 -8.06 -18.84 7.24
C ALA A 178 -7.19 -20.06 6.85
N ARG A 179 -7.71 -20.97 6.02
CA ARG A 179 -6.95 -22.14 5.52
C ARG A 179 -6.17 -21.85 4.24
N GLY A 180 -6.34 -20.66 3.65
CA GLY A 180 -5.58 -20.19 2.50
C GLY A 180 -4.09 -20.12 2.81
N LYS A 181 -3.27 -20.01 1.75
CA LYS A 181 -1.82 -19.90 1.88
C LYS A 181 -1.36 -18.47 1.64
N VAL A 182 -0.34 -18.06 2.37
CA VAL A 182 0.37 -16.81 2.16
C VAL A 182 1.85 -17.12 1.97
N LYS A 183 2.52 -16.34 1.14
CA LYS A 183 3.95 -16.50 0.85
C LYS A 183 4.70 -15.25 1.24
N PHE A 184 5.57 -15.37 2.25
CA PHE A 184 6.55 -14.34 2.56
C PHE A 184 7.77 -14.51 1.65
N THR A 185 8.30 -13.39 1.16
CA THR A 185 9.55 -13.32 0.40
C THR A 185 10.41 -12.19 0.97
N ASP A 186 11.68 -12.48 1.28
CA ASP A 186 12.65 -11.48 1.73
C ASP A 186 13.43 -10.86 0.55
N GLU A 187 14.26 -9.85 0.85
CA GLU A 187 15.10 -9.15 -0.13
C GLU A 187 16.10 -10.05 -0.87
N ALA A 188 16.44 -11.21 -0.28
CA ALA A 188 17.34 -12.19 -0.86
C ALA A 188 16.59 -13.24 -1.71
N GLY A 189 15.28 -13.05 -1.91
CA GLY A 189 14.42 -13.96 -2.67
C GLY A 189 14.08 -15.25 -1.93
N LYS A 190 14.44 -15.37 -0.64
CA LYS A 190 14.07 -16.55 0.16
C LYS A 190 12.60 -16.45 0.50
N ASN A 191 11.94 -17.59 0.49
CA ASN A 191 10.51 -17.68 0.72
C ASN A 191 10.15 -18.58 1.90
N CYS A 192 8.96 -18.32 2.45
CA CYS A 192 8.30 -19.16 3.45
C CYS A 192 6.80 -19.12 3.22
N GLU A 193 6.17 -20.30 3.19
CA GLU A 193 4.72 -20.41 3.07
C GLU A 193 4.11 -20.70 4.44
N LEU A 194 3.02 -19.99 4.73
CA LEU A 194 2.23 -20.13 5.95
C LEU A 194 0.75 -20.19 5.59
N THR A 195 -0.11 -20.43 6.56
CA THR A 195 -1.54 -20.26 6.38
C THR A 195 -1.96 -18.83 6.66
N VAL A 196 -3.07 -18.39 6.08
CA VAL A 196 -3.68 -17.10 6.41
C VAL A 196 -3.97 -17.02 7.91
N GLY A 197 -4.50 -18.09 8.52
CA GLY A 197 -4.77 -18.15 9.96
C GLY A 197 -3.52 -18.06 10.84
N ASP A 198 -2.32 -18.34 10.31
CA ASP A 198 -1.07 -18.10 11.03
C ASP A 198 -0.81 -16.60 11.22
N ILE A 199 -1.26 -15.74 10.30
CA ILE A 199 -0.92 -14.30 10.23
C ILE A 199 -2.10 -13.39 10.61
N PHE A 200 -3.31 -13.78 10.24
CA PHE A 200 -4.51 -12.98 10.41
C PHE A 200 -5.36 -13.48 11.58
N SER A 201 -6.04 -12.53 12.20
CA SER A 201 -7.22 -12.75 13.03
C SER A 201 -8.41 -12.07 12.36
N TYR A 202 -9.62 -12.34 12.84
CA TYR A 202 -10.86 -11.87 12.22
C TYR A 202 -11.66 -11.05 13.25
N ARG A 203 -12.20 -9.93 12.79
CA ARG A 203 -13.15 -9.12 13.54
C ARG A 203 -14.53 -9.79 13.55
N GLU A 204 -15.46 -9.23 14.34
CA GLU A 204 -16.83 -9.75 14.43
C GLU A 204 -17.59 -9.70 13.09
N ASP A 205 -17.28 -8.72 12.25
CA ASP A 205 -17.80 -8.58 10.88
C ASP A 205 -17.11 -9.52 9.87
N GLY A 206 -16.13 -10.30 10.32
CA GLY A 206 -15.36 -11.22 9.47
C GLY A 206 -14.17 -10.58 8.77
N ASP A 207 -13.89 -9.28 8.99
CA ASP A 207 -12.77 -8.62 8.33
C ASP A 207 -11.42 -9.13 8.88
N PRO A 208 -10.50 -9.58 7.99
CA PRO A 208 -9.19 -10.01 8.40
C PRO A 208 -8.33 -8.81 8.81
N TYR A 209 -7.52 -8.99 9.86
CA TYR A 209 -6.48 -8.05 10.23
C TYR A 209 -5.19 -8.77 10.63
N VAL A 210 -4.05 -8.17 10.31
CA VAL A 210 -2.74 -8.71 10.73
C VAL A 210 -2.66 -8.67 12.26
N LYS A 211 -2.61 -9.84 12.90
CA LYS A 211 -2.69 -9.94 14.37
C LYS A 211 -1.41 -9.58 15.10
N PHE A 212 -0.32 -9.34 14.35
CA PHE A 212 0.98 -9.02 14.89
C PHE A 212 1.34 -7.54 14.66
N SER A 213 1.96 -6.91 15.67
CA SER A 213 2.85 -5.77 15.42
C SER A 213 4.08 -6.23 14.64
N ASP A 214 4.81 -5.31 14.00
CA ASP A 214 5.95 -5.72 13.17
C ASP A 214 7.07 -6.39 13.96
N LYS A 215 7.30 -5.97 15.22
CA LYS A 215 8.21 -6.64 16.15
C LYS A 215 7.79 -8.07 16.46
N ASN A 216 6.49 -8.28 16.68
CA ASN A 216 5.96 -9.61 16.99
C ASN A 216 5.94 -10.50 15.73
N LEU A 217 5.66 -9.92 14.56
CA LEU A 217 5.74 -10.62 13.28
C LEU A 217 7.16 -11.08 12.99
N ALA A 218 8.16 -10.21 13.21
CA ALA A 218 9.57 -10.55 13.07
C ALA A 218 9.96 -11.73 13.97
N SER A 219 9.53 -11.70 15.23
CA SER A 219 9.79 -12.77 16.20
C SER A 219 9.12 -14.09 15.79
N PHE A 220 7.88 -14.01 15.32
CA PHE A 220 7.12 -15.16 14.83
C PHE A 220 7.76 -15.80 13.59
N LEU A 221 8.10 -15.00 12.57
CA LEU A 221 8.73 -15.48 11.35
C LEU A 221 10.14 -16.00 11.61
N LYS A 222 10.92 -15.42 12.53
CA LYS A 222 12.22 -15.97 12.91
C LYS A 222 12.11 -17.42 13.42
N LYS A 223 11.01 -17.74 14.13
CA LYS A 223 10.74 -19.09 14.64
C LYS A 223 10.19 -20.04 13.57
N LYS A 224 9.27 -19.57 12.73
CA LYS A 224 8.55 -20.40 11.76
C LYS A 224 9.23 -20.50 10.39
N CYS A 225 10.03 -19.50 10.05
CA CYS A 225 10.62 -19.26 8.75
C CYS A 225 12.10 -18.89 8.89
N SER A 226 12.90 -19.77 9.50
CA SER A 226 14.31 -19.53 9.85
C SER A 226 15.23 -19.11 8.70
N LYS A 227 14.80 -19.33 7.46
CA LYS A 227 15.54 -18.94 6.25
C LYS A 227 15.37 -17.45 5.92
N LEU A 228 14.24 -16.83 6.30
CA LEU A 228 13.95 -15.43 5.96
C LEU A 228 14.82 -14.47 6.76
N LYS A 229 15.26 -13.40 6.08
CA LYS A 229 15.82 -12.21 6.71
C LYS A 229 14.71 -11.19 6.95
N PHE A 230 14.76 -10.53 8.10
CA PHE A 230 13.83 -9.48 8.44
C PHE A 230 14.54 -8.12 8.34
N PRO A 231 13.93 -7.09 7.72
CA PRO A 231 14.47 -5.74 7.75
C PRO A 231 14.62 -5.27 9.20
N THR A 232 15.69 -4.52 9.48
CA THR A 232 15.89 -3.90 10.80
C THR A 232 14.72 -2.95 11.09
N LEU A 233 14.07 -3.15 12.24
CA LEU A 233 12.96 -2.33 12.74
C LEU A 233 13.45 -0.99 13.28
#